data_AF-C5M3J5-F1
#
_entry.id   AF-C5M3J5-F1
#
_cell.length_a   1.000
_cell.length_b   1.000
_cell.length_c   1.000
_cell.angle_alpha   90.00
_cell.angle_beta   90.00
_cell.angle_gamma   90.00
#
_symmetry.space_group_name_H-M   'P 1'
#
loop_
_entity.id
_entity.type
_entity.pdbx_description
1 polymer ?
#
loop_
_entity_poly.entity_id
_entity_poly.type
_entity_poly.pdbx_seq_one_letter_code
_entity_poly.pdbx_strand_id
1 'polypeptide(L)'
;MLKENEIISKTLLTIDKFKGSVETFKASITGGEYTSLNMPNCFTRTLVWKVCLITESLNLSLINQKLRDSRLVYHSLIHNKEMKIPWHELDPESAYYQPVNTIKRNVSSKHKSSARGRKNTLDRVQIQHDPLSEDSSTTPQVEETHDDHELLVAIILDVDRLLPGDPFYQEFTNKKQLVEILYIWSKCNPQVGYKQGLHEIIGLIFMHLAKESAIIPQTNTFSSDDLKILNLYDFNYLSHDVFTIFNRFMIQSGIITNFYESEQSLWNSIERFNMYLMKIDQFIHYTLNTKLKLEAQLWIIRYLRLLLSRELGEDVETTMLLWDKLIASQLSTDHSGSNLTAIPELLNFIIIQLLMQKKSDIISSDFSECLTLLLHYPINFTNDEARNEFIRKLYKDATKLYERKDNDLKLYEYGVKLNKDKMKFEKTRLEMRLKKKVQSMLNT
;
A
#
# COMPACT_ATOMS: atom_id res chain seq x y z
N MET A 1 5.35 25.91 13.62
CA MET A 1 6.55 25.65 14.44
C MET A 1 6.39 24.51 15.46
N LEU A 2 5.23 24.32 16.14
CA LEU A 2 5.09 23.19 17.09
C LEU A 2 5.30 21.82 16.42
N LYS A 3 4.70 21.60 15.24
CA LYS A 3 4.82 20.33 14.49
C LYS A 3 6.25 20.07 14.01
N GLU A 4 6.92 21.11 13.51
CA GLU A 4 8.29 21.05 12.99
C GLU A 4 9.27 20.70 14.12
N ASN A 5 9.14 21.34 15.28
CA ASN A 5 9.95 21.04 16.46
C ASN A 5 9.72 19.62 16.98
N GLU A 6 8.47 19.14 16.94
CA GLU A 6 8.13 17.75 17.30
C GLU A 6 8.80 16.75 16.34
N ILE A 7 8.72 16.98 15.03
CA ILE A 7 9.38 16.16 14.00
C ILE A 7 10.89 16.09 14.22
N ILE A 8 11.52 17.26 14.47
CA ILE A 8 12.95 17.36 14.74
C ILE A 8 13.32 16.56 15.99
N SER A 9 12.59 16.80 17.09
CA SER A 9 12.84 16.13 18.36
C SER A 9 12.71 14.61 18.25
N LYS A 10 11.62 14.11 17.66
CA LYS A 10 11.37 12.67 17.47
C LYS A 10 12.45 12.00 16.62
N THR A 11 12.87 12.65 15.54
CA THR A 11 13.90 12.12 14.64
C THR A 11 15.26 12.08 15.33
N LEU A 12 15.66 13.14 16.04
CA LEU A 12 16.92 13.17 16.80
C LEU A 12 16.95 12.12 17.91
N LEU A 13 15.87 11.98 18.68
CA LEU A 13 15.75 10.96 19.71
C LEU A 13 15.84 9.54 19.13
N THR A 14 15.30 9.32 17.94
CA THR A 14 15.46 8.05 17.23
C THR A 14 16.91 7.79 16.81
N ILE A 15 17.57 8.77 16.20
CA ILE A 15 18.97 8.65 15.78
C ILE A 15 19.89 8.37 16.97
N ASP A 16 19.69 9.07 18.08
CA ASP A 16 20.44 8.86 19.33
C ASP A 16 20.18 7.46 19.92
N LYS A 17 18.91 7.07 20.04
CA LYS A 17 18.49 5.77 20.59
C LYS A 17 19.14 4.59 19.87
N PHE A 18 19.22 4.65 18.55
CA PHE A 18 19.77 3.58 17.73
C PHE A 18 21.22 3.81 17.32
N LYS A 19 21.85 4.90 17.76
CA LYS A 19 23.24 5.29 17.44
C LYS A 19 23.54 5.26 15.94
N GLY A 20 22.55 5.60 15.13
CA GLY A 20 22.63 5.54 13.67
C GLY A 20 22.61 4.14 13.03
N SER A 21 22.46 3.05 13.80
CA SER A 21 22.37 1.70 13.26
C SER A 21 20.98 1.39 12.71
N VAL A 22 20.91 1.16 11.40
CA VAL A 22 19.67 0.77 10.71
C VAL A 22 19.24 -0.64 11.08
N GLU A 23 20.18 -1.54 11.37
CA GLU A 23 19.89 -2.92 11.75
C GLU A 23 19.16 -2.97 13.10
N THR A 24 19.67 -2.28 14.12
CA THR A 24 19.02 -2.23 15.44
C THR A 24 17.68 -1.49 15.38
N PHE A 25 17.59 -0.46 14.53
CA PHE A 25 16.33 0.24 14.26
C PHE A 25 15.27 -0.71 13.66
N LYS A 26 15.61 -1.43 12.58
CA LYS A 26 14.74 -2.44 11.95
C LYS A 26 14.36 -3.56 12.93
N ALA A 27 15.31 -4.03 13.74
CA ALA A 27 15.06 -5.05 14.77
C ALA A 27 14.07 -4.56 15.84
N SER A 28 14.14 -3.29 16.23
CA SER A 28 13.21 -2.70 17.21
C SER A 28 11.78 -2.59 16.65
N ILE A 29 11.64 -2.27 15.35
CA ILE A 29 10.34 -2.24 14.65
C ILE A 29 9.74 -3.65 14.55
N THR A 30 10.50 -4.63 14.04
CA THR A 30 10.03 -6.02 13.91
C THR A 30 9.75 -6.64 15.29
N GLY A 31 10.56 -6.31 16.30
CA GLY A 31 10.37 -6.65 17.71
C GLY A 31 9.12 -6.05 18.36
N GLY A 32 8.59 -4.95 17.81
CA GLY A 32 7.40 -4.26 18.34
C GLY A 32 7.69 -3.27 19.46
N GLU A 33 8.94 -2.85 19.61
CA GLU A 33 9.36 -1.84 20.57
C GLU A 33 9.24 -0.43 19.99
N TYR A 34 9.58 -0.24 18.71
CA TYR A 34 9.45 1.06 18.05
C TYR A 34 8.03 1.25 17.50
N THR A 35 7.11 1.65 18.38
CA THR A 35 5.71 1.96 18.06
C THR A 35 5.27 3.27 18.72
N SER A 36 4.15 3.83 18.28
CA SER A 36 3.53 5.00 18.90
C SER A 36 3.20 4.77 20.39
N LEU A 37 2.89 3.53 20.78
CA LEU A 37 2.59 3.15 22.16
C LEU A 37 3.85 3.05 23.04
N ASN A 38 4.89 2.37 22.55
CA ASN A 38 6.06 2.01 23.36
C ASN A 38 7.16 3.09 23.31
N MET A 39 7.24 3.87 22.24
CA MET A 39 8.19 4.97 22.07
C MET A 39 7.51 6.23 21.49
N PRO A 40 6.51 6.82 22.16
CA PRO A 40 5.74 7.95 21.64
C PRO A 40 6.58 9.19 21.30
N ASN A 41 7.69 9.39 22.02
CA ASN A 41 8.60 10.53 21.84
C ASN A 41 9.63 10.31 20.73
N CYS A 42 9.71 9.12 20.15
CA CYS A 42 10.62 8.80 19.04
C CYS A 42 9.83 8.49 17.76
N PHE A 43 8.72 7.76 17.90
CA PHE A 43 8.02 7.15 16.79
C PHE A 43 7.44 8.16 15.79
N THR A 44 7.80 7.95 14.53
CA THR A 44 7.10 8.45 13.35
C THR A 44 7.12 7.36 12.29
N ARG A 45 5.99 7.15 11.62
CA ARG A 45 5.86 6.12 10.58
C ARG A 45 6.61 6.53 9.31
N THR A 46 6.61 7.81 8.98
CA THR A 46 7.38 8.40 7.88
C THR A 46 8.86 8.08 7.99
N LEU A 47 9.45 8.15 9.19
CA LEU A 47 10.85 7.78 9.38
C LEU A 47 11.06 6.28 9.18
N VAL A 48 10.19 5.43 9.74
CA VAL A 48 10.26 3.96 9.52
C VAL A 48 10.29 3.66 8.02
N TRP A 49 9.33 4.20 7.28
CA TRP A 49 9.13 3.87 5.87
C TRP A 49 10.23 4.44 4.98
N LYS A 50 10.60 5.71 5.17
CA LYS A 50 11.67 6.35 4.38
C LYS A 50 13.04 5.74 4.70
N VAL A 51 13.32 5.39 5.96
CA VAL A 51 14.58 4.72 6.31
C VAL A 51 14.63 3.29 5.77
N CYS A 52 13.54 2.54 5.86
CA CYS A 52 13.55 1.15 5.40
C CYS A 52 13.53 1.02 3.87
N LEU A 53 12.90 1.95 3.15
CA LEU A 53 12.69 1.83 1.70
C LEU A 53 13.55 2.80 0.89
N ILE A 54 13.80 4.03 1.35
CA ILE A 54 14.48 5.05 0.52
C ILE A 54 15.94 5.24 0.95
N THR A 55 16.17 5.55 2.23
CA THR A 55 17.46 6.04 2.69
C THR A 55 18.38 4.91 3.16
N GLU A 56 17.84 3.83 3.73
CA GLU A 56 18.62 2.73 4.32
C GLU A 56 19.77 3.23 5.20
N SER A 57 19.55 4.38 5.86
CA SER A 57 20.55 5.09 6.65
C SER A 57 19.86 6.05 7.61
N LEU A 58 20.43 6.17 8.81
CA LEU A 58 20.08 7.18 9.81
C LEU A 58 21.06 8.37 9.80
N ASN A 59 22.07 8.37 8.92
CA ASN A 59 22.99 9.50 8.77
C ASN A 59 22.32 10.62 7.98
N LEU A 60 22.16 11.80 8.58
CA LEU A 60 21.41 12.93 8.00
C LEU A 60 21.94 13.38 6.63
N SER A 61 23.25 13.34 6.41
CA SER A 61 23.85 13.73 5.13
C SER A 61 23.52 12.72 4.03
N LEU A 62 23.62 11.42 4.33
CA LEU A 62 23.29 10.35 3.38
C LEU A 62 21.77 10.28 3.11
N ILE A 63 20.94 10.53 4.13
CA ILE A 63 19.48 10.61 4.00
C ILE A 63 19.10 11.63 2.93
N ASN A 64 19.63 12.85 3.02
CA ASN A 64 19.24 13.93 2.11
C ASN A 64 19.67 13.66 0.67
N GLN A 65 20.85 13.07 0.49
CA GLN A 65 21.31 12.63 -0.83
C GLN A 65 20.35 11.59 -1.42
N LYS A 66 20.05 10.51 -0.69
CA LYS A 66 19.18 9.44 -1.18
C LYS A 66 17.73 9.89 -1.43
N LEU A 67 17.20 10.80 -0.60
CA LEU A 67 15.90 11.42 -0.85
C LEU A 67 15.91 12.21 -2.16
N ARG A 68 16.93 13.05 -2.37
CA ARG A 68 17.08 13.83 -3.61
C ARG A 68 17.12 12.91 -4.83
N ASP A 69 17.97 11.88 -4.80
CA ASP A 69 18.13 10.93 -5.90
C ASP A 69 16.81 10.22 -6.22
N SER A 70 16.10 9.75 -5.18
CA SER A 70 14.77 9.14 -5.31
C SER A 70 13.74 10.11 -5.92
N ARG A 71 13.70 11.35 -5.46
CA ARG A 71 12.72 12.36 -5.91
C ARG A 71 12.96 12.78 -7.35
N LEU A 72 14.21 12.81 -7.82
CA LEU A 72 14.54 13.12 -9.22
C LEU A 72 13.88 12.14 -10.20
N VAL A 73 13.69 10.87 -9.81
CA VAL A 73 13.04 9.86 -10.66
C VAL A 73 11.59 10.26 -10.94
N TYR A 74 10.76 10.38 -9.90
CA TYR A 74 9.36 10.77 -10.07
C TYR A 74 9.21 12.16 -10.69
N HIS A 75 10.09 13.10 -10.31
CA HIS A 75 10.12 14.42 -10.90
C HIS A 75 10.37 14.39 -12.42
N SER A 76 11.22 13.49 -12.90
CA SER A 76 11.46 13.32 -14.34
C SER A 76 10.25 12.69 -15.04
N LEU A 77 9.56 11.76 -14.38
CA LEU A 77 8.35 11.10 -14.91
C LEU A 77 7.20 12.09 -15.11
N ILE A 78 6.90 12.93 -14.13
CA ILE A 78 5.79 13.93 -14.24
C ILE A 78 6.02 14.94 -15.37
N HIS A 79 7.27 15.17 -15.79
CA HIS A 79 7.63 16.08 -16.89
C HIS A 79 7.77 15.35 -18.24
N ASN A 80 7.72 14.01 -18.26
CA ASN A 80 7.81 13.23 -19.48
C ASN A 80 6.50 13.40 -20.30
N LYS A 81 6.63 13.63 -21.60
CA LYS A 81 5.50 13.80 -22.52
C LYS A 81 4.62 12.55 -22.61
N GLU A 82 5.20 11.36 -22.51
CA GLU A 82 4.51 10.06 -22.57
C GLU A 82 3.72 9.74 -21.30
N MET A 83 4.01 10.42 -20.20
CA MET A 83 3.38 10.25 -18.90
C MET A 83 2.31 11.32 -18.62
N LYS A 84 2.02 12.18 -19.61
CA LYS A 84 1.01 13.22 -19.46
C LYS A 84 -0.37 12.59 -19.29
N ILE A 85 -1.07 13.06 -18.28
CA ILE A 85 -2.42 12.60 -17.96
C ILE A 85 -3.40 13.34 -18.89
N PRO A 86 -4.28 12.62 -19.61
CA PRO A 86 -5.23 13.20 -20.56
C PRO A 86 -6.45 13.81 -19.84
N TRP A 87 -6.24 14.74 -18.89
CA TRP A 87 -7.32 15.43 -18.17
C TRP A 87 -8.35 16.13 -19.06
N HIS A 88 -7.94 16.49 -20.27
CA HIS A 88 -8.75 17.18 -21.27
C HIS A 88 -9.69 16.25 -22.06
N GLU A 89 -9.51 14.94 -21.94
CA GLU A 89 -10.34 13.93 -22.59
C GLU A 89 -11.50 13.48 -21.70
N LEU A 90 -11.48 13.84 -20.41
CA LEU A 90 -12.56 13.56 -19.48
C LEU A 90 -13.83 14.36 -19.81
N ASP A 91 -14.97 13.90 -19.28
CA ASP A 91 -16.23 14.64 -19.32
C ASP A 91 -16.03 16.07 -18.78
N PRO A 92 -16.44 17.13 -19.50
CA PRO A 92 -16.35 18.51 -19.03
C PRO A 92 -17.02 18.79 -17.67
N GLU A 93 -17.99 17.97 -17.25
CA GLU A 93 -18.65 18.05 -15.94
C GLU A 93 -17.86 17.36 -14.82
N SER A 94 -16.82 16.59 -15.16
CA SER A 94 -15.93 15.95 -14.19
C SER A 94 -15.12 16.98 -13.42
N ALA A 95 -15.03 16.82 -12.10
CA ALA A 95 -14.16 17.64 -11.26
C ALA A 95 -12.66 17.56 -11.65
N TYR A 96 -12.26 16.49 -12.35
CA TYR A 96 -10.90 16.25 -12.82
C TYR A 96 -10.61 16.86 -14.19
N TYR A 97 -11.63 17.33 -14.92
CA TYR A 97 -11.45 17.89 -16.26
C TYR A 97 -10.52 19.10 -16.25
N GLN A 98 -9.55 19.12 -17.15
CA GLN A 98 -8.71 20.30 -17.38
C GLN A 98 -8.66 20.60 -18.88
N PRO A 99 -9.18 21.76 -19.33
CA PRO A 99 -9.14 22.09 -20.75
C PRO A 99 -7.70 22.26 -21.22
N VAL A 100 -7.42 21.89 -22.47
CA VAL A 100 -6.13 22.19 -23.09
C VAL A 100 -5.97 23.70 -23.07
N ASN A 101 -4.94 24.20 -22.37
CA ASN A 101 -4.55 25.60 -22.45
C ASN A 101 -4.11 25.87 -23.90
N THR A 102 -5.04 26.22 -24.78
CA THR A 102 -4.74 26.88 -26.05
C THR A 102 -4.04 28.17 -25.67
N ILE A 103 -2.72 28.17 -25.77
CA ILE A 103 -1.94 29.39 -25.88
C ILE A 103 -2.62 30.16 -27.01
N LYS A 104 -3.38 31.21 -26.67
CA LYS A 104 -3.75 32.24 -27.63
C LYS A 104 -2.40 32.74 -28.14
N ARG A 105 -1.97 32.21 -29.29
CA ARG A 105 -0.92 32.84 -30.08
C ARG A 105 -1.44 34.25 -30.32
N ASN A 106 -0.93 35.21 -29.54
CA ASN A 106 -1.03 36.60 -29.88
C ASN A 106 -0.40 36.73 -31.27
N VAL A 107 -1.23 36.69 -32.30
CA VAL A 107 -0.85 37.08 -33.64
C VAL A 107 -0.54 38.56 -33.49
N SER A 108 0.73 38.88 -33.31
CA SER A 108 1.20 40.26 -33.37
C SER A 108 0.73 40.81 -34.71
N SER A 109 -0.06 41.89 -34.64
CA SER A 109 -0.57 42.57 -35.82
C SER A 109 0.62 43.10 -36.62
N LYS A 110 1.06 42.34 -37.62
CA LYS A 110 1.94 42.89 -38.64
C LYS A 110 1.13 43.88 -39.46
N HIS A 111 1.59 45.12 -39.43
CA HIS A 111 1.13 46.25 -40.20
C HIS A 111 0.74 45.87 -41.63
N LYS A 112 -0.48 46.29 -42.02
CA LYS A 112 -0.94 46.36 -43.40
C LYS A 112 -0.01 47.28 -44.20
N SER A 113 0.59 46.75 -45.26
CA SER A 113 0.93 47.53 -46.45
C SER A 113 0.08 47.04 -47.62
N SER A 114 -0.47 48.01 -48.33
CA SER A 114 -1.51 47.89 -49.33
C SER A 114 -0.98 47.35 -50.67
N ALA A 115 -1.67 46.40 -51.28
CA ALA A 115 -1.79 46.32 -52.73
C ALA A 115 -3.09 45.61 -53.16
N ARG A 116 -3.80 46.25 -54.09
CA ARG A 116 -5.10 45.91 -54.65
C ARG A 116 -5.08 44.63 -55.50
N GLY A 117 -6.15 43.84 -55.40
CA GLY A 117 -6.51 42.82 -56.38
C GLY A 117 -7.88 42.21 -56.07
N ARG A 118 -8.95 42.73 -56.69
CA ARG A 118 -10.31 42.16 -56.65
C ARG A 118 -10.35 40.81 -57.36
N LYS A 119 -10.80 39.75 -56.70
CA LYS A 119 -11.62 38.68 -57.28
C LYS A 119 -12.61 38.17 -56.23
N ASN A 120 -13.90 38.25 -56.56
CA ASN A 120 -14.99 37.61 -55.83
C ASN A 120 -14.95 36.10 -56.10
N THR A 121 -14.79 35.29 -55.07
CA THR A 121 -15.15 33.86 -55.08
C THR A 121 -15.73 33.53 -53.71
N LEU A 122 -16.95 32.96 -53.72
CA LEU A 122 -17.67 32.49 -52.55
C LEU A 122 -16.83 31.43 -51.83
N ASP A 123 -16.58 31.62 -50.54
CA ASP A 123 -15.87 30.63 -49.71
C ASP A 123 -16.78 29.42 -49.46
N ARG A 124 -16.33 28.28 -49.96
CA ARG A 124 -16.89 26.96 -49.74
C ARG A 124 -16.58 26.56 -48.30
N VAL A 125 -17.61 26.27 -47.51
CA VAL A 125 -17.47 25.66 -46.18
C VAL A 125 -16.68 24.35 -46.34
N GLN A 126 -15.47 24.31 -45.79
CA GLN A 126 -14.64 23.11 -45.73
C GLN A 126 -15.13 22.25 -44.56
N ILE A 127 -16.07 21.35 -44.85
CA ILE A 127 -16.44 20.26 -43.94
C ILE A 127 -15.33 19.22 -44.06
N GLN A 128 -14.34 19.27 -43.17
CA GLN A 128 -13.37 18.18 -43.01
C GLN A 128 -13.98 17.19 -42.02
N HIS A 129 -14.73 16.22 -42.53
CA HIS A 129 -14.84 14.84 -42.02
C HIS A 129 -15.85 14.13 -42.92
N ASP A 130 -15.35 13.31 -43.85
CA ASP A 130 -16.14 12.36 -44.61
C ASP A 130 -16.42 11.14 -43.70
N PRO A 131 -17.68 10.82 -43.35
CA PRO A 131 -17.99 9.73 -42.42
C PRO A 131 -17.80 8.32 -42.99
N LEU A 132 -17.30 8.16 -44.22
CA LEU A 132 -17.26 6.86 -44.93
C LEU A 132 -15.95 6.57 -45.69
N SER A 133 -14.82 7.22 -45.37
CA SER A 133 -13.53 6.79 -45.91
C SER A 133 -13.01 5.58 -45.14
N GLU A 134 -13.28 4.38 -45.66
CA GLU A 134 -12.57 3.15 -45.34
C GLU A 134 -11.12 3.25 -45.85
N ASP A 135 -10.23 3.87 -45.05
CA ASP A 135 -8.80 3.70 -45.20
C ASP A 135 -8.28 2.83 -44.05
N SER A 136 -7.93 1.60 -44.42
CA SER A 136 -7.27 0.58 -43.61
C SER A 136 -5.86 1.00 -43.23
N SER A 137 -5.75 1.93 -42.30
CA SER A 137 -4.56 2.15 -41.48
C SER A 137 -5.01 2.54 -40.07
N THR A 138 -5.33 1.54 -39.25
CA THR A 138 -5.43 1.72 -37.80
C THR A 138 -4.11 2.31 -37.30
N THR A 139 -4.17 3.58 -36.92
CA THR A 139 -3.08 4.37 -36.37
C THR A 139 -2.80 3.90 -34.93
N PRO A 140 -1.56 3.49 -34.57
CA PRO A 140 -1.23 3.08 -33.20
C PRO A 140 -1.56 4.14 -32.15
N GLN A 141 -1.51 5.43 -32.52
CA GLN A 141 -1.81 6.56 -31.63
C GLN A 141 -3.28 6.64 -31.19
N VAL A 142 -4.23 6.15 -31.99
CA VAL A 142 -5.66 6.17 -31.62
C VAL A 142 -5.98 5.05 -30.64
N GLU A 143 -5.31 3.91 -30.76
CA GLU A 143 -5.43 2.79 -29.83
C GLU A 143 -4.74 3.10 -28.49
N GLU A 144 -3.55 3.72 -28.50
CA GLU A 144 -2.83 4.13 -27.28
C GLU A 144 -3.58 5.23 -26.49
N THR A 145 -4.23 6.18 -27.17
CA THR A 145 -5.00 7.25 -26.49
C THR A 145 -6.29 6.74 -25.87
N HIS A 146 -6.95 5.76 -26.51
CA HIS A 146 -8.14 5.11 -25.95
C HIS A 146 -7.82 4.35 -24.66
N ASP A 147 -6.71 3.60 -24.63
CA ASP A 147 -6.25 2.86 -23.44
C ASP A 147 -5.88 3.81 -22.28
N ASP A 148 -5.21 4.93 -22.57
CA ASP A 148 -4.86 5.95 -21.58
C ASP A 148 -6.10 6.62 -20.95
N HIS A 149 -7.15 6.90 -21.74
CA HIS A 149 -8.42 7.44 -21.23
C HIS A 149 -9.17 6.42 -20.34
N GLU A 150 -9.29 5.17 -20.78
CA GLU A 150 -9.93 4.10 -19.99
C GLU A 150 -9.21 3.84 -18.67
N LEU A 151 -7.87 3.82 -18.70
CA LEU A 151 -7.02 3.72 -17.52
C LEU A 151 -7.32 4.86 -16.52
N LEU A 152 -7.36 6.10 -17.01
CA LEU A 152 -7.63 7.27 -16.17
C LEU A 152 -9.01 7.19 -15.51
N VAL A 153 -10.05 6.85 -16.29
CA VAL A 153 -11.42 6.72 -15.77
C VAL A 153 -11.51 5.61 -14.73
N ALA A 154 -10.88 4.46 -14.97
CA ALA A 154 -10.88 3.34 -14.03
C ALA A 154 -10.23 3.73 -12.68
N ILE A 155 -9.11 4.46 -12.72
CA ILE A 155 -8.43 4.96 -11.52
C ILE A 155 -9.32 5.98 -10.78
N ILE A 156 -9.93 6.94 -11.48
CA ILE A 156 -10.79 7.97 -10.87
C ILE A 156 -11.97 7.32 -10.14
N LEU A 157 -12.67 6.36 -10.78
CA LEU A 157 -13.82 5.68 -10.19
C LEU A 157 -13.50 4.97 -8.88
N ASP A 158 -12.30 4.39 -8.79
CA ASP A 158 -11.83 3.71 -7.59
C ASP A 158 -11.36 4.68 -6.50
N VAL A 159 -10.58 5.70 -6.87
CA VAL A 159 -10.12 6.75 -5.94
C VAL A 159 -11.29 7.53 -5.35
N ASP A 160 -12.35 7.78 -6.12
CA ASP A 160 -13.50 8.52 -5.61
C ASP A 160 -14.28 7.78 -4.52
N ARG A 161 -14.19 6.45 -4.48
CA ARG A 161 -14.81 5.57 -3.48
C ARG A 161 -13.87 5.21 -2.32
N LEU A 162 -12.63 5.68 -2.34
CA LEU A 162 -11.64 5.39 -1.30
C LEU A 162 -11.99 6.11 0.00
N LEU A 163 -12.12 5.35 1.10
CA LEU A 163 -12.30 5.85 2.48
C LEU A 163 -13.25 7.06 2.57
N PRO A 164 -14.52 6.96 2.12
CA PRO A 164 -15.41 8.11 1.96
C PRO A 164 -15.74 8.84 3.28
N GLY A 165 -15.57 8.17 4.41
CA GLY A 165 -15.75 8.75 5.75
C GLY A 165 -14.52 9.46 6.32
N ASP A 166 -13.34 9.33 5.70
CA ASP A 166 -12.10 9.95 6.21
C ASP A 166 -11.94 11.38 5.64
N PRO A 167 -11.76 12.41 6.49
CA PRO A 167 -11.62 13.80 6.04
C PRO A 167 -10.49 14.01 5.02
N PHE A 168 -9.42 13.21 5.07
CA PHE A 168 -8.30 13.33 4.16
C PHE A 168 -8.70 13.09 2.71
N TYR A 169 -9.59 12.12 2.45
CA TYR A 169 -10.06 11.79 1.09
C TYR A 169 -11.33 12.53 0.68
N GLN A 170 -11.93 13.32 1.57
CA GLN A 170 -12.96 14.28 1.17
C GLN A 170 -12.38 15.46 0.40
N GLU A 171 -11.10 15.79 0.62
CA GLU A 171 -10.40 16.83 -0.11
C GLU A 171 -10.03 16.37 -1.53
N PHE A 172 -10.61 17.05 -2.53
CA PHE A 172 -10.37 16.75 -3.93
C PHE A 172 -8.88 16.81 -4.32
N THR A 173 -8.10 17.73 -3.76
CA THR A 173 -6.66 17.84 -4.04
C THR A 173 -5.92 16.54 -3.72
N ASN A 174 -6.26 15.88 -2.61
CA ASN A 174 -5.61 14.63 -2.21
C ASN A 174 -6.02 13.49 -3.16
N LYS A 175 -7.31 13.40 -3.52
CA LYS A 175 -7.79 12.44 -4.53
C LYS A 175 -7.08 12.63 -5.87
N LYS A 176 -6.99 13.88 -6.35
CA LYS A 176 -6.30 14.20 -7.60
C LYS A 176 -4.82 13.80 -7.56
N GLN A 177 -4.10 14.13 -6.49
CA GLN A 177 -2.70 13.70 -6.33
C GLN A 177 -2.56 12.17 -6.34
N LEU A 178 -3.51 11.45 -5.72
CA LEU A 178 -3.48 9.99 -5.72
C LEU A 178 -3.72 9.41 -7.13
N VAL A 179 -4.65 9.98 -7.90
CA VAL A 179 -4.88 9.63 -9.31
C VAL A 179 -3.61 9.88 -10.14
N GLU A 180 -2.95 11.03 -9.95
CA GLU A 180 -1.70 11.35 -10.66
C GLU A 180 -0.61 10.31 -10.41
N ILE A 181 -0.40 9.94 -9.14
CA ILE A 181 0.61 8.95 -8.76
C ILE A 181 0.28 7.57 -9.34
N LEU A 182 -0.98 7.13 -9.24
CA LEU A 182 -1.43 5.84 -9.75
C LEU A 182 -1.33 5.75 -11.26
N TYR A 183 -1.75 6.79 -11.99
CA TYR A 183 -1.69 6.82 -13.44
C TYR A 183 -0.25 6.68 -13.93
N ILE A 184 0.67 7.48 -13.38
CA ILE A 184 2.09 7.41 -13.73
C ILE A 184 2.67 6.05 -13.36
N TRP A 185 2.34 5.52 -12.18
CA TRP A 185 2.80 4.19 -11.78
C TRP A 185 2.31 3.10 -12.74
N SER A 186 1.06 3.15 -13.17
CA SER A 186 0.50 2.19 -14.12
C SER A 186 1.17 2.28 -15.49
N LYS A 187 1.43 3.49 -16.00
CA LYS A 187 2.19 3.68 -17.25
C LYS A 187 3.64 3.24 -17.16
N CYS A 188 4.27 3.34 -15.99
CA CYS A 188 5.61 2.80 -15.76
C CYS A 188 5.65 1.27 -15.69
N ASN A 189 4.51 0.60 -15.49
CA ASN A 189 4.42 -0.84 -15.28
C ASN A 189 3.37 -1.48 -16.22
N PRO A 190 3.49 -1.35 -17.55
CA PRO A 190 2.47 -1.77 -18.51
C PRO A 190 2.17 -3.27 -18.47
N GLN A 191 3.14 -4.10 -18.06
CA GLN A 191 2.97 -5.54 -17.89
C GLN A 191 1.94 -5.91 -16.81
N VAL A 192 1.74 -5.03 -15.82
CA VAL A 192 0.75 -5.21 -14.75
C VAL A 192 -0.44 -4.28 -14.98
N GLY A 193 -0.19 -3.04 -15.38
CA GLY A 193 -1.20 -1.99 -15.51
C GLY A 193 -1.84 -1.62 -14.18
N TYR A 194 -2.95 -0.87 -14.23
CA TYR A 194 -3.78 -0.65 -13.06
C TYR A 194 -4.63 -1.88 -12.74
N LYS A 195 -4.70 -2.25 -11.47
CA LYS A 195 -5.60 -3.29 -10.96
C LYS A 195 -6.38 -2.74 -9.77
N GLN A 196 -7.69 -3.00 -9.75
CA GLN A 196 -8.54 -2.64 -8.63
C GLN A 196 -7.97 -3.20 -7.32
N GLY A 197 -7.94 -2.36 -6.28
CA GLY A 197 -7.33 -2.63 -4.98
C GLY A 197 -5.97 -1.96 -4.78
N LEU A 198 -5.23 -1.61 -5.85
CA LEU A 198 -3.97 -0.87 -5.71
C LEU A 198 -4.18 0.51 -5.07
N HIS A 199 -5.28 1.19 -5.41
CA HIS A 199 -5.68 2.48 -4.83
C HIS A 199 -5.89 2.42 -3.32
N GLU A 200 -6.37 1.31 -2.78
CA GLU A 200 -6.54 1.12 -1.34
C GLU A 200 -5.17 1.07 -0.64
N ILE A 201 -4.21 0.36 -1.22
CA ILE A 201 -2.87 0.25 -0.66
C ILE A 201 -2.20 1.60 -0.68
N ILE A 202 -2.03 2.20 -1.86
CA ILE A 202 -1.34 3.50 -1.98
C ILE A 202 -2.08 4.60 -1.23
N GLY A 203 -3.41 4.50 -1.12
CA GLY A 203 -4.23 5.41 -0.35
C GLY A 203 -3.89 5.39 1.14
N LEU A 204 -3.70 4.20 1.72
CA LEU A 204 -3.25 4.09 3.11
C LEU A 204 -1.82 4.65 3.29
N ILE A 205 -0.91 4.39 2.35
CA ILE A 205 0.45 4.95 2.37
C ILE A 205 0.40 6.48 2.37
N PHE A 206 -0.32 7.05 1.40
CA PHE A 206 -0.39 8.49 1.17
C PHE A 206 -0.96 9.22 2.38
N MET A 207 -2.06 8.73 2.95
CA MET A 207 -2.71 9.34 4.11
C MET A 207 -1.77 9.39 5.33
N HIS A 208 -1.01 8.34 5.64
CA HIS A 208 -0.13 8.34 6.81
C HIS A 208 1.09 9.24 6.63
N LEU A 209 1.69 9.24 5.44
CA LEU A 209 2.80 10.16 5.15
C LEU A 209 2.33 11.61 5.16
N ALA A 210 1.12 11.89 4.66
CA ALA A 210 0.53 13.22 4.68
C ALA A 210 0.29 13.71 6.13
N LYS A 211 -0.27 12.86 7.01
CA LYS A 211 -0.53 13.21 8.42
C LYS A 211 0.73 13.68 9.15
N GLU A 212 1.89 13.09 8.86
CA GLU A 212 3.17 13.44 9.49
C GLU A 212 3.99 14.50 8.71
N SER A 213 3.61 14.83 7.48
CA SER A 213 4.32 15.82 6.66
C SER A 213 4.16 17.27 7.13
N ALA A 214 5.09 18.14 6.76
CA ALA A 214 5.09 19.55 7.09
C ALA A 214 5.54 20.40 5.88
N ILE A 215 5.00 21.61 5.79
CA ILE A 215 5.51 22.64 4.87
C ILE A 215 6.71 23.29 5.55
N ILE A 216 7.88 23.19 4.93
CA ILE A 216 9.12 23.74 5.51
C ILE A 216 9.09 25.28 5.42
N PRO A 217 9.13 26.01 6.56
CA PRO A 217 9.15 27.47 6.55
C PRO A 217 10.45 28.02 5.97
N GLN A 218 10.37 29.11 5.22
CA GLN A 218 11.53 29.88 4.76
C GLN A 218 11.98 30.86 5.85
N THR A 219 12.40 30.34 7.01
CA THR A 219 12.86 31.14 8.17
C THR A 219 14.29 30.78 8.55
N ASN A 220 15.03 31.73 9.13
CA ASN A 220 16.40 31.50 9.63
C ASN A 220 16.44 30.90 11.05
N THR A 221 15.32 30.34 11.52
CA THR A 221 15.16 29.84 12.90
C THR A 221 15.65 28.40 13.07
N PHE A 222 15.84 27.66 11.98
CA PHE A 222 16.26 26.27 11.99
C PHE A 222 17.74 26.15 11.63
N SER A 223 18.45 25.25 12.29
CA SER A 223 19.83 24.93 11.93
C SER A 223 19.88 24.15 10.60
N SER A 224 21.09 23.99 10.04
CA SER A 224 21.30 23.18 8.84
C SER A 224 20.84 21.72 9.05
N ASP A 225 21.08 21.16 10.24
CA ASP A 225 20.69 19.78 10.54
C ASP A 225 19.18 19.65 10.80
N ASP A 226 18.55 20.67 11.38
CA ASP A 226 17.08 20.71 11.50
C ASP A 226 16.41 20.69 10.12
N LEU A 227 16.91 21.50 9.17
CA LEU A 227 16.40 21.52 7.80
C LEU A 227 16.60 20.19 7.08
N LYS A 228 17.74 19.51 7.32
CA LYS A 228 17.98 18.15 6.81
C LYS A 228 16.97 17.14 7.35
N ILE A 229 16.55 17.28 8.61
CA ILE A 229 15.51 16.44 9.22
C ILE A 229 14.14 16.80 8.64
N LEU A 230 13.79 18.08 8.57
CA LEU A 230 12.51 18.51 8.03
C LEU A 230 12.32 18.08 6.57
N ASN A 231 13.41 17.97 5.79
CA ASN A 231 13.36 17.46 4.42
C ASN A 231 12.84 16.00 4.32
N LEU A 232 12.99 15.18 5.37
CA LEU A 232 12.35 13.85 5.44
C LEU A 232 10.82 13.94 5.47
N TYR A 233 10.23 15.09 5.82
CA TYR A 233 8.79 15.26 6.02
C TYR A 233 8.20 16.35 5.12
N ASP A 234 8.96 16.86 4.15
CA ASP A 234 8.52 17.96 3.29
C ASP A 234 7.29 17.59 2.45
N PHE A 235 6.19 18.31 2.68
CA PHE A 235 4.93 18.14 1.96
C PHE A 235 5.09 18.32 0.43
N ASN A 236 6.01 19.19 -0.01
CA ASN A 236 6.22 19.45 -1.45
C ASN A 236 6.73 18.21 -2.21
N TYR A 237 7.35 17.27 -1.50
CA TYR A 237 7.84 16.02 -2.06
C TYR A 237 6.98 14.81 -1.68
N LEU A 238 5.81 15.02 -1.08
CA LEU A 238 4.94 13.94 -0.62
C LEU A 238 4.58 12.96 -1.74
N SER A 239 4.14 13.43 -2.90
CA SER A 239 3.82 12.56 -4.05
C SER A 239 5.05 11.78 -4.56
N HIS A 240 6.23 12.39 -4.52
CA HIS A 240 7.48 11.74 -4.93
C HIS A 240 7.82 10.60 -3.98
N ASP A 241 7.73 10.85 -2.68
CA ASP A 241 8.05 9.88 -1.65
C ASP A 241 7.02 8.75 -1.61
N VAL A 242 5.73 9.06 -1.79
CA VAL A 242 4.65 8.05 -1.91
C VAL A 242 4.88 7.15 -3.12
N PHE A 243 5.19 7.71 -4.30
CA PHE A 243 5.50 6.93 -5.50
C PHE A 243 6.65 5.97 -5.26
N THR A 244 7.78 6.46 -4.72
CA THR A 244 8.94 5.59 -4.47
C THR A 244 8.64 4.52 -3.42
N ILE A 245 8.00 4.89 -2.30
CA ILE A 245 7.64 3.95 -1.25
C ILE A 245 6.71 2.87 -1.80
N PHE A 246 5.65 3.25 -2.53
CA PHE A 246 4.73 2.29 -3.13
C PHE A 246 5.46 1.36 -4.10
N ASN A 247 6.32 1.91 -4.95
CA ASN A 247 7.10 1.12 -5.90
C ASN A 247 8.02 0.11 -5.20
N ARG A 248 8.75 0.53 -4.16
CA ARG A 248 9.63 -0.38 -3.42
C ARG A 248 8.86 -1.38 -2.57
N PHE A 249 7.77 -0.95 -1.95
CA PHE A 249 6.95 -1.84 -1.13
C PHE A 249 6.19 -2.87 -1.97
N MET A 250 5.69 -2.52 -3.15
CA MET A 250 4.88 -3.42 -3.99
C MET A 250 5.71 -4.22 -5.00
N ILE A 251 6.69 -3.60 -5.68
CA ILE A 251 7.49 -4.28 -6.71
C ILE A 251 8.69 -4.99 -6.09
N GLN A 252 9.56 -4.26 -5.37
CA GLN A 252 10.83 -4.83 -4.88
C GLN A 252 10.64 -5.90 -3.81
N SER A 253 9.48 -5.92 -3.13
CA SER A 253 9.10 -6.98 -2.19
C SER A 253 8.62 -8.28 -2.84
N GLY A 254 8.38 -8.27 -4.15
CA GLY A 254 7.76 -9.38 -4.89
C GLY A 254 6.25 -9.46 -4.79
N ILE A 255 5.55 -8.51 -4.14
CA ILE A 255 4.07 -8.51 -4.04
C ILE A 255 3.44 -8.46 -5.44
N ILE A 256 3.87 -7.55 -6.30
CA ILE A 256 3.35 -7.44 -7.67
C ILE A 256 3.59 -8.72 -8.46
N THR A 257 4.83 -9.22 -8.48
CA THR A 257 5.20 -10.46 -9.19
C THR A 257 4.38 -11.66 -8.73
N ASN A 258 4.09 -11.79 -7.42
CA ASN A 258 3.40 -12.96 -6.89
C ASN A 258 1.87 -12.86 -6.96
N PHE A 259 1.27 -11.66 -6.89
CA PHE A 259 -0.19 -11.52 -6.72
C PHE A 259 -0.91 -10.75 -7.85
N TYR A 260 -0.18 -10.00 -8.69
CA TYR A 260 -0.76 -9.07 -9.65
C TYR A 260 -0.28 -9.28 -11.09
N GLU A 261 0.97 -9.67 -11.30
CA GLU A 261 1.60 -9.76 -12.62
C GLU A 261 0.95 -10.82 -13.51
N SER A 262 0.59 -11.98 -12.95
CA SER A 262 -0.16 -13.00 -13.68
C SER A 262 -1.07 -13.81 -12.76
N GLU A 263 -2.16 -14.31 -13.33
CA GLU A 263 -3.03 -15.26 -12.62
C GLU A 263 -2.27 -16.53 -12.24
N GLN A 264 -1.35 -17.02 -13.08
CA GLN A 264 -0.52 -18.19 -12.74
C GLN A 264 0.34 -17.96 -11.49
N SER A 265 0.96 -16.79 -11.35
CA SER A 265 1.74 -16.45 -10.14
C SER A 265 0.86 -16.43 -8.89
N LEU A 266 -0.35 -15.90 -9.01
CA LEU A 266 -1.33 -15.88 -7.93
C LEU A 266 -1.75 -17.30 -7.55
N TRP A 267 -2.07 -18.14 -8.54
CA TRP A 267 -2.39 -19.56 -8.33
C TRP A 267 -1.27 -20.31 -7.63
N ASN A 268 -0.02 -20.14 -8.08
CA ASN A 268 1.15 -20.74 -7.42
C ASN A 268 1.28 -20.28 -5.96
N SER A 269 0.90 -19.04 -5.65
CA SER A 269 0.90 -18.52 -4.28
C SER A 269 -0.19 -19.14 -3.41
N ILE A 270 -1.39 -19.35 -3.97
CA ILE A 270 -2.52 -20.03 -3.30
C ILE A 270 -2.20 -21.52 -3.07
N GLU A 271 -1.56 -22.19 -4.04
CA GLU A 271 -1.11 -23.58 -3.89
C GLU A 271 -0.08 -23.71 -2.77
N ARG A 272 0.93 -22.82 -2.76
CA ARG A 272 1.92 -22.77 -1.67
C ARG A 272 1.26 -22.53 -0.32
N PHE A 273 0.29 -21.63 -0.24
CA PHE A 273 -0.51 -21.43 0.97
C PHE A 273 -1.20 -22.73 1.42
N ASN A 274 -1.87 -23.45 0.52
CA ASN A 274 -2.54 -24.71 0.85
C ASN A 274 -1.55 -25.77 1.34
N MET A 275 -0.38 -25.88 0.69
CA MET A 275 0.69 -26.79 1.13
C MET A 275 1.17 -26.46 2.55
N TYR A 276 1.41 -25.17 2.84
CA TYR A 276 1.81 -24.75 4.18
C TYR A 276 0.70 -25.00 5.21
N LEU A 277 -0.55 -24.71 4.87
CA LEU A 277 -1.69 -24.94 5.75
C LEU A 277 -1.82 -26.43 6.07
N MET A 278 -1.69 -27.32 5.08
CA MET A 278 -1.70 -28.77 5.30
C MET A 278 -0.60 -29.23 6.26
N LYS A 279 0.61 -28.67 6.15
CA LYS A 279 1.75 -29.01 7.02
C LYS A 279 1.59 -28.44 8.42
N ILE A 280 1.02 -27.24 8.58
CA ILE A 280 0.90 -26.55 9.87
C ILE A 280 -0.35 -26.97 10.65
N ASP A 281 -1.48 -27.16 9.97
CA ASP A 281 -2.77 -27.52 10.56
C ASP A 281 -3.65 -28.35 9.62
N GLN A 282 -3.47 -29.68 9.69
CA GLN A 282 -4.21 -30.65 8.88
C GLN A 282 -5.73 -30.59 9.10
N PHE A 283 -6.21 -30.20 10.29
CA PHE A 283 -7.65 -30.17 10.58
C PHE A 283 -8.35 -29.01 9.89
N ILE A 284 -7.73 -27.82 9.91
CA ILE A 284 -8.25 -26.67 9.16
C ILE A 284 -8.19 -26.98 7.66
N HIS A 285 -7.07 -27.50 7.17
CA HIS A 285 -6.92 -27.88 5.77
C HIS A 285 -8.01 -28.88 5.32
N TYR A 286 -8.21 -29.97 6.07
CA TYR A 286 -9.24 -30.97 5.78
C TYR A 286 -10.65 -30.37 5.81
N THR A 287 -10.92 -29.48 6.78
CA THR A 287 -12.22 -28.83 6.91
C THR A 287 -12.52 -27.98 5.68
N LEU A 288 -11.61 -27.09 5.29
CA LEU A 288 -11.81 -26.20 4.14
C LEU A 288 -11.89 -27.01 2.83
N ASN A 289 -10.91 -27.88 2.58
CA ASN A 289 -10.75 -28.49 1.25
C ASN A 289 -11.61 -29.75 1.05
N THR A 290 -11.77 -30.58 2.09
CA THR A 290 -12.45 -31.89 1.96
C THR A 290 -13.88 -31.86 2.48
N LYS A 291 -14.10 -31.35 3.71
CA LYS A 291 -15.44 -31.31 4.33
C LYS A 291 -16.33 -30.28 3.66
N LEU A 292 -15.86 -29.04 3.55
CA LEU A 292 -16.63 -27.92 3.02
C LEU A 292 -16.47 -27.78 1.51
N LYS A 293 -15.37 -28.29 0.93
CA LYS A 293 -14.99 -28.06 -0.48
C LYS A 293 -14.97 -26.55 -0.81
N LEU A 294 -14.50 -25.75 0.14
CA LEU A 294 -14.38 -24.31 0.01
C LEU A 294 -13.07 -23.98 -0.69
N GLU A 295 -13.19 -23.57 -1.96
CA GLU A 295 -12.03 -23.19 -2.77
C GLU A 295 -11.34 -21.95 -2.18
N ALA A 296 -10.03 -22.04 -1.96
CA ALA A 296 -9.25 -20.97 -1.33
C ALA A 296 -9.36 -19.63 -2.09
N GLN A 297 -9.44 -19.67 -3.43
CA GLN A 297 -9.54 -18.48 -4.28
C GLN A 297 -10.71 -17.55 -3.92
N LEU A 298 -11.81 -18.09 -3.39
CA LEU A 298 -13.03 -17.32 -3.10
C LEU A 298 -12.83 -16.27 -2.01
N TRP A 299 -11.82 -16.44 -1.15
CA TRP A 299 -11.58 -15.53 -0.03
C TRP A 299 -10.13 -15.04 0.03
N ILE A 300 -9.14 -15.88 -0.30
CA ILE A 300 -7.72 -15.56 -0.08
C ILE A 300 -7.16 -14.54 -1.07
N ILE A 301 -7.73 -14.43 -2.28
CA ILE A 301 -7.25 -13.47 -3.29
C ILE A 301 -7.28 -12.05 -2.73
N ARG A 302 -8.35 -11.70 -2.01
CA ARG A 302 -8.49 -10.39 -1.36
C ARG A 302 -7.44 -10.19 -0.27
N TYR A 303 -7.21 -11.21 0.56
CA TYR A 303 -6.23 -11.17 1.66
C TYR A 303 -4.82 -10.88 1.12
N LEU A 304 -4.44 -11.57 0.05
CA LEU A 304 -3.12 -11.44 -0.59
C LEU A 304 -3.00 -10.12 -1.34
N ARG A 305 -3.98 -9.77 -2.19
CA ARG A 305 -3.92 -8.54 -2.99
C ARG A 305 -3.96 -7.31 -2.10
N LEU A 306 -4.83 -7.24 -1.10
CA LEU A 306 -4.95 -6.08 -0.21
C LEU A 306 -4.04 -6.14 1.03
N LEU A 307 -3.13 -7.10 1.11
CA LEU A 307 -2.14 -7.23 2.19
C LEU A 307 -2.80 -7.20 3.58
N LEU A 308 -3.93 -7.90 3.71
CA LEU A 308 -4.78 -7.99 4.90
C LEU A 308 -5.40 -6.67 5.40
N SER A 309 -5.41 -5.61 4.59
CA SER A 309 -5.90 -4.30 5.03
C SER A 309 -7.37 -4.29 5.44
N ARG A 310 -8.21 -5.16 4.86
CA ARG A 310 -9.63 -5.32 5.20
C ARG A 310 -9.89 -6.33 6.33
N GLU A 311 -8.88 -7.15 6.64
CA GLU A 311 -9.01 -8.34 7.50
C GLU A 311 -8.52 -8.07 8.93
N LEU A 312 -7.69 -7.05 9.09
CA LEU A 312 -7.12 -6.63 10.37
C LEU A 312 -7.97 -5.58 11.09
N GLY A 313 -9.26 -5.50 10.73
CA GLY A 313 -10.27 -4.70 11.40
C GLY A 313 -10.56 -3.38 10.71
N GLU A 314 -11.53 -2.65 11.24
CA GLU A 314 -11.92 -1.33 10.72
C GLU A 314 -10.88 -0.25 11.05
N ASP A 315 -10.10 -0.45 12.12
CA ASP A 315 -9.02 0.45 12.51
C ASP A 315 -7.78 0.24 11.64
N VAL A 316 -7.49 1.26 10.84
CA VAL A 316 -6.35 1.33 9.94
C VAL A 316 -5.01 1.15 10.67
N GLU A 317 -4.90 1.54 11.94
CA GLU A 317 -3.65 1.44 12.70
C GLU A 317 -3.20 -0.02 12.87
N THR A 318 -4.12 -0.98 12.98
CA THR A 318 -3.78 -2.41 13.06
C THR A 318 -3.03 -2.88 11.81
N THR A 319 -3.53 -2.49 10.64
CA THR A 319 -2.90 -2.77 9.34
C THR A 319 -1.54 -2.09 9.23
N MET A 320 -1.44 -0.82 9.66
CA MET A 320 -0.17 -0.09 9.63
C MET A 320 0.90 -0.71 10.52
N LEU A 321 0.56 -1.16 11.73
CA LEU A 321 1.51 -1.85 12.60
C LEU A 321 2.05 -3.13 11.96
N LEU A 322 1.25 -3.85 11.17
CA LEU A 322 1.74 -5.00 10.41
C LEU A 322 2.66 -4.55 9.27
N TRP A 323 2.25 -3.55 8.49
CA TRP A 323 3.02 -3.06 7.35
C TRP A 323 4.36 -2.45 7.78
N ASP A 324 4.42 -1.74 8.91
CA ASP A 324 5.66 -1.25 9.53
C ASP A 324 6.67 -2.40 9.72
N LYS A 325 6.19 -3.55 10.20
CA LYS A 325 7.01 -4.76 10.37
C LYS A 325 7.41 -5.36 9.03
N LEU A 326 6.48 -5.53 8.09
CA LEU A 326 6.76 -6.10 6.76
C LEU A 326 7.83 -5.28 6.03
N ILE A 327 7.73 -3.95 6.07
CA ILE A 327 8.69 -3.04 5.47
C ILE A 327 10.06 -3.13 6.18
N ALA A 328 10.09 -3.14 7.52
CA ALA A 328 11.34 -3.31 8.26
C ALA A 328 11.99 -4.69 8.04
N SER A 329 11.19 -5.70 7.66
CA SER A 329 11.65 -7.06 7.35
C SER A 329 12.29 -7.20 5.99
N GLN A 330 12.23 -6.17 5.13
CA GLN A 330 12.96 -6.18 3.87
C GLN A 330 14.44 -6.22 4.19
N LEU A 331 14.96 -7.45 4.19
CA LEU A 331 16.35 -7.81 4.32
C LEU A 331 17.09 -7.08 3.21
N SER A 332 18.12 -6.35 3.59
CA SER A 332 19.12 -5.80 2.69
C SER A 332 19.46 -6.85 1.63
N THR A 333 19.63 -6.39 0.41
CA THR A 333 20.02 -7.16 -0.77
C THR A 333 21.34 -7.89 -0.53
N ASP A 334 21.30 -9.01 0.19
CA ASP A 334 22.37 -9.98 0.16
C ASP A 334 22.32 -10.67 -1.20
N HIS A 335 23.49 -10.80 -1.81
CA HIS A 335 23.74 -11.23 -3.19
C HIS A 335 23.30 -12.68 -3.52
N SER A 336 22.40 -13.28 -2.74
CA SER A 336 21.93 -14.66 -2.88
C SER A 336 20.53 -14.78 -3.54
N GLY A 337 19.97 -13.71 -4.10
CA GLY A 337 18.79 -13.76 -4.98
C GLY A 337 17.48 -14.31 -4.36
N SER A 338 17.47 -14.71 -3.09
CA SER A 338 16.34 -15.37 -2.42
C SER A 338 15.43 -14.42 -1.62
N ASN A 339 15.78 -13.13 -1.52
CA ASN A 339 15.03 -12.15 -0.73
C ASN A 339 13.76 -11.62 -1.44
N LEU A 340 13.57 -11.92 -2.73
CA LEU A 340 12.45 -11.41 -3.54
C LEU A 340 11.09 -12.06 -3.18
N THR A 341 11.05 -13.05 -2.29
CA THR A 341 9.80 -13.79 -1.94
C THR A 341 9.44 -13.77 -0.45
N ALA A 342 10.21 -13.07 0.39
CA ALA A 342 10.02 -13.13 1.84
C ALA A 342 8.65 -12.58 2.27
N ILE A 343 8.19 -11.45 1.73
CA ILE A 343 6.90 -10.86 2.12
C ILE A 343 5.71 -11.71 1.63
N PRO A 344 5.62 -12.10 0.35
CA PRO A 344 4.54 -12.97 -0.12
C PRO A 344 4.40 -14.27 0.68
N GLU A 345 5.52 -14.94 0.96
CA GLU A 345 5.51 -16.17 1.77
C GLU A 345 5.18 -15.90 3.24
N LEU A 346 5.70 -14.81 3.82
CA LEU A 346 5.37 -14.42 5.19
C LEU A 346 3.88 -14.10 5.34
N LEU A 347 3.25 -13.48 4.34
CA LEU A 347 1.80 -13.25 4.32
C LEU A 347 1.03 -14.57 4.37
N ASN A 348 1.45 -15.60 3.63
CA ASN A 348 0.83 -16.93 3.74
C ASN A 348 0.86 -17.44 5.19
N PHE A 349 1.99 -17.32 5.88
CA PHE A 349 2.10 -17.74 7.29
C PHE A 349 1.26 -16.87 8.24
N ILE A 350 1.16 -15.56 7.99
CA ILE A 350 0.27 -14.67 8.75
C ILE A 350 -1.19 -15.09 8.57
N ILE A 351 -1.62 -15.40 7.34
CA ILE A 351 -2.97 -15.87 7.05
C ILE A 351 -3.26 -17.18 7.78
N ILE A 352 -2.34 -18.15 7.74
CA ILE A 352 -2.48 -19.41 8.48
C ILE A 352 -2.61 -19.14 9.99
N GLN A 353 -1.83 -18.21 10.53
CA GLN A 353 -1.96 -17.81 11.93
C GLN A 353 -3.34 -17.23 12.26
N LEU A 354 -3.93 -16.41 11.37
CA LEU A 354 -5.28 -15.87 11.52
C LEU A 354 -6.33 -16.98 11.48
N LEU A 355 -6.22 -17.95 10.56
CA LEU A 355 -7.13 -19.11 10.50
C LEU A 355 -7.07 -19.94 11.79
N MET A 356 -5.88 -20.23 12.28
CA MET A 356 -5.69 -20.97 13.53
C MET A 356 -6.33 -20.29 14.75
N GLN A 357 -6.52 -18.96 14.73
CA GLN A 357 -7.23 -18.27 15.81
C GLN A 357 -8.74 -18.46 15.77
N LYS A 358 -9.29 -18.81 14.60
CA LYS A 358 -10.71 -19.11 14.37
C LYS A 358 -10.94 -20.61 14.14
N LYS A 359 -10.00 -21.45 14.57
CA LYS A 359 -10.02 -22.89 14.32
C LYS A 359 -11.32 -23.56 14.76
N SER A 360 -11.76 -23.28 15.99
CA SER A 360 -13.00 -23.82 16.54
C SER A 360 -14.20 -23.47 15.66
N ASP A 361 -14.34 -22.19 15.30
CA ASP A 361 -15.42 -21.66 14.47
C ASP A 361 -15.41 -22.29 13.06
N ILE A 362 -14.22 -22.40 12.44
CA ILE A 362 -14.03 -23.02 11.12
C ILE A 362 -14.45 -24.50 11.15
N ILE A 363 -14.01 -25.27 12.15
CA ILE A 363 -14.28 -26.71 12.22
C ILE A 363 -15.78 -26.98 12.42
N SER A 364 -16.45 -26.17 13.25
CA SER A 364 -17.87 -26.31 13.54
C SER A 364 -18.77 -25.81 12.41
N SER A 365 -18.29 -24.88 11.59
CA SER A 365 -19.09 -24.23 10.55
C SER A 365 -19.52 -25.15 9.40
N ASP A 366 -20.61 -24.76 8.73
CA ASP A 366 -20.95 -25.20 7.37
C ASP A 366 -20.27 -24.32 6.29
N PHE A 367 -20.56 -24.57 5.02
CA PHE A 367 -19.95 -23.84 3.90
C PHE A 367 -20.22 -22.33 3.97
N SER A 368 -21.49 -21.95 4.17
CA SER A 368 -21.92 -20.55 4.13
C SER A 368 -21.43 -19.77 5.34
N GLU A 369 -21.48 -20.38 6.53
CA GLU A 369 -20.94 -19.83 7.76
C GLU A 369 -19.43 -19.63 7.66
N CYS A 370 -18.69 -20.62 7.15
CA CYS A 370 -17.24 -20.53 7.00
C CYS A 370 -16.83 -19.45 6.01
N LEU A 371 -17.48 -19.41 4.84
CA LEU A 371 -17.20 -18.38 3.84
C LEU A 371 -17.50 -16.98 4.40
N THR A 372 -18.61 -16.81 5.11
CA THR A 372 -18.94 -15.53 5.76
C THR A 372 -17.89 -15.14 6.80
N LEU A 373 -17.44 -16.08 7.64
CA LEU A 373 -16.39 -15.86 8.62
C LEU A 373 -15.06 -15.42 7.99
N LEU A 374 -14.70 -15.99 6.83
CA LEU A 374 -13.48 -15.63 6.11
C LEU A 374 -13.63 -14.31 5.33
N LEU A 375 -14.82 -14.00 4.79
CA LEU A 375 -15.05 -12.73 4.12
C LEU A 375 -15.21 -11.56 5.09
N HIS A 376 -15.52 -11.82 6.36
CA HIS A 376 -15.71 -10.82 7.41
C HIS A 376 -14.96 -11.23 8.69
N TYR A 377 -13.64 -11.32 8.59
CA TYR A 377 -12.79 -11.80 9.69
C TYR A 377 -12.99 -10.98 10.97
N PRO A 378 -13.52 -11.57 12.06
CA PRO A 378 -13.91 -10.80 13.22
C PRO A 378 -12.69 -10.54 14.12
N ILE A 379 -12.18 -9.31 14.07
CA ILE A 379 -11.07 -8.84 14.88
C ILE A 379 -11.44 -7.52 15.55
N ASN A 380 -11.26 -7.47 16.87
CA ASN A 380 -11.55 -6.30 17.69
C ASN A 380 -10.59 -6.31 18.88
N PHE A 381 -10.12 -5.14 19.27
CA PHE A 381 -9.20 -4.97 20.40
C PHE A 381 -9.85 -4.15 21.50
N THR A 382 -9.56 -4.50 22.75
CA THR A 382 -10.08 -3.77 23.92
C THR A 382 -9.30 -2.48 24.20
N ASN A 383 -8.01 -2.45 23.83
CA ASN A 383 -7.11 -1.31 24.00
C ASN A 383 -5.91 -1.42 23.04
N ASP A 384 -5.12 -0.35 22.97
CA ASP A 384 -3.94 -0.25 22.09
C ASP A 384 -2.85 -1.28 22.42
N GLU A 385 -2.69 -1.63 23.70
CA GLU A 385 -1.73 -2.64 24.17
C GLU A 385 -2.06 -4.02 23.60
N ALA A 386 -3.33 -4.42 23.66
CA ALA A 386 -3.80 -5.68 23.09
C ALA A 386 -3.61 -5.73 21.57
N ARG A 387 -3.85 -4.61 20.87
CA ARG A 387 -3.59 -4.47 19.42
C ARG A 387 -2.11 -4.65 19.09
N ASN A 388 -1.23 -3.93 19.80
CA ASN A 388 0.22 -4.01 19.58
C ASN A 388 0.76 -5.41 19.89
N GLU A 389 0.37 -5.99 21.02
CA GLU A 389 0.78 -7.35 21.40
C GLU A 389 0.28 -8.39 20.40
N PHE A 390 -0.95 -8.24 19.90
CA PHE A 390 -1.50 -9.09 18.86
C PHE A 390 -0.64 -9.08 17.60
N ILE A 391 -0.36 -7.91 17.04
CA ILE A 391 0.45 -7.78 15.81
C ILE A 391 1.88 -8.26 16.05
N ARG A 392 2.48 -7.92 17.20
CA ARG A 392 3.81 -8.39 17.59
C ARG A 392 3.88 -9.92 17.60
N LYS A 393 2.90 -10.59 18.23
CA LYS A 393 2.85 -12.05 18.30
C LYS A 393 2.56 -12.67 16.93
N LEU A 394 1.58 -12.13 16.21
CA LEU A 394 1.18 -12.59 14.87
C LEU A 394 2.39 -12.60 13.92
N TYR A 395 3.10 -11.48 13.84
CA TYR A 395 4.28 -11.34 13.02
C TYR A 395 5.40 -12.29 13.50
N LYS A 396 5.72 -12.30 14.81
CA LYS A 396 6.79 -13.15 15.37
C LYS A 396 6.57 -14.64 15.09
N ASP A 397 5.34 -15.14 15.25
CA ASP A 397 5.02 -16.54 15.03
C ASP A 397 5.04 -16.88 13.53
N ALA A 398 4.62 -15.96 12.66
CA ALA A 398 4.73 -16.11 11.21
C ALA A 398 6.19 -16.14 10.74
N THR A 399 7.07 -15.26 11.25
CA THR A 399 8.50 -15.28 10.93
C THR A 399 9.16 -16.61 11.32
N LYS A 400 8.80 -17.16 12.48
CA LYS A 400 9.31 -18.47 12.89
C LYS A 400 8.81 -19.62 12.02
N LEU A 401 7.60 -19.55 11.50
CA LEU A 401 7.12 -20.51 10.50
C LEU A 401 7.90 -20.36 9.19
N TYR A 402 8.10 -19.11 8.73
CA TYR A 402 8.89 -18.80 7.55
C TYR A 402 10.33 -19.35 7.63
N GLU A 403 11.03 -19.16 8.74
CA GLU A 403 12.38 -19.73 8.98
C GLU A 403 12.43 -21.27 8.88
N ARG A 404 11.29 -21.96 8.97
CA ARG A 404 11.16 -23.42 8.96
C ARG A 404 10.52 -23.94 7.68
N LYS A 405 10.24 -23.08 6.70
CA LYS A 405 9.46 -23.40 5.50
C LYS A 405 10.04 -24.54 4.66
N ASP A 406 11.36 -24.70 4.67
CA ASP A 406 12.08 -25.72 3.88
C ASP A 406 12.24 -27.06 4.64
N ASN A 407 11.73 -27.17 5.87
CA ASN A 407 11.76 -28.41 6.65
C ASN A 407 10.37 -28.77 7.18
N ASP A 408 9.71 -29.68 6.47
CA ASP A 408 8.33 -30.10 6.73
C ASP A 408 8.09 -30.58 8.16
N LEU A 409 9.04 -31.34 8.72
CA LEU A 409 8.93 -31.84 10.10
C LEU A 409 8.97 -30.69 11.10
N LYS A 410 9.95 -29.77 10.97
CA LYS A 410 10.05 -28.60 11.85
C LYS A 410 8.85 -27.67 11.71
N LEU A 411 8.32 -27.52 10.50
CA LEU A 411 7.14 -26.70 10.23
C LEU A 411 5.91 -27.29 10.91
N TYR A 412 5.69 -28.60 10.77
CA TYR A 412 4.61 -29.34 11.44
C TYR A 412 4.73 -29.27 12.97
N GLU A 413 5.91 -29.57 13.54
CA GLU A 413 6.14 -29.52 14.99
C GLU A 413 5.83 -28.13 15.57
N TYR A 414 6.26 -27.07 14.88
CA TYR A 414 5.97 -25.71 15.30
C TYR A 414 4.49 -25.37 15.17
N GLY A 415 3.81 -25.80 14.09
CA GLY A 415 2.36 -25.68 13.93
C GLY A 415 1.57 -26.34 15.07
N VAL A 416 1.95 -27.56 15.46
CA VAL A 416 1.37 -28.27 16.62
C VAL A 416 1.60 -27.49 17.91
N LYS A 417 2.80 -26.94 18.12
CA LYS A 417 3.09 -26.11 19.30
C LYS A 417 2.18 -24.89 19.38
N LEU A 418 2.06 -24.14 18.28
CA LEU A 418 1.19 -22.96 18.21
C LEU A 418 -0.27 -23.30 18.46
N ASN A 419 -0.75 -24.44 17.95
CA ASN A 419 -2.09 -24.93 18.22
C ASN A 419 -2.33 -25.21 19.71
N LYS A 420 -1.38 -25.87 20.39
CA LYS A 420 -1.47 -26.12 21.84
C LYS A 420 -1.54 -24.82 22.63
N ASP A 421 -0.72 -23.84 22.29
CA ASP A 421 -0.70 -22.54 22.95
C ASP A 421 -2.02 -21.78 22.76
N LYS A 422 -2.61 -21.84 21.55
CA LYS A 422 -3.91 -21.21 21.24
C LYS A 422 -5.07 -21.89 21.96
N MET A 423 -5.14 -23.22 21.94
CA MET A 423 -6.19 -23.96 22.66
C MET A 423 -6.13 -23.74 24.17
N LYS A 424 -4.92 -23.66 24.75
CA LYS A 424 -4.75 -23.33 26.18
C LYS A 424 -5.29 -21.93 26.49
N PHE A 425 -5.05 -20.96 25.62
CA PHE A 425 -5.55 -19.60 25.78
C PHE A 425 -7.08 -19.55 25.64
N GLU A 426 -7.66 -20.24 24.66
CA GLU A 426 -9.10 -20.32 24.44
C GLU A 426 -9.82 -20.97 25.64
N LYS A 427 -9.28 -22.09 26.15
CA LYS A 427 -9.79 -22.73 27.38
C LYS A 427 -9.79 -21.77 28.57
N THR A 428 -8.66 -21.09 28.81
CA THR A 428 -8.55 -20.09 29.89
C THR A 428 -9.56 -18.95 29.73
N ARG A 429 -9.79 -18.48 28.49
CA ARG A 429 -10.76 -17.42 28.17
C ARG A 429 -12.21 -17.87 28.42
N LEU A 430 -12.55 -19.09 28.03
CA LEU A 430 -13.87 -19.68 28.27
C LEU A 430 -14.13 -19.85 29.78
N GLU A 431 -13.14 -20.35 30.53
CA GLU A 431 -13.22 -20.48 31.99
C GLU A 431 -13.45 -19.11 32.67
N MET A 432 -12.74 -18.06 32.24
CA MET A 432 -12.95 -16.70 32.77
C MET A 432 -14.35 -16.15 32.45
N ARG A 433 -14.87 -16.40 31.24
CA ARG A 433 -16.25 -16.01 30.87
C ARG A 433 -17.28 -16.76 31.71
N LEU A 434 -17.09 -18.06 31.92
CA LEU A 434 -17.97 -18.87 32.78
C LEU A 434 -17.97 -18.33 34.21
N LYS A 435 -16.79 -18.07 34.78
CA LYS A 435 -16.67 -17.49 36.14
C LYS A 435 -17.38 -16.15 36.27
N LYS A 436 -17.23 -15.25 35.30
CA LYS A 436 -17.94 -13.95 35.29
C LYS A 436 -19.46 -14.12 35.23
N LYS A 437 -19.95 -15.06 34.42
CA LYS A 437 -21.39 -15.35 34.29
C LYS A 437 -21.96 -16.01 35.55
N VAL A 438 -21.22 -16.92 36.18
CA VAL A 438 -21.60 -17.51 37.47
C VAL A 438 -21.63 -16.44 38.58
N GLN A 439 -20.63 -15.55 38.63
CA GLN A 439 -20.60 -14.46 39.60
C GLN A 439 -21.76 -13.48 39.40
N SER A 440 -22.16 -13.18 38.15
CA SER A 440 -23.31 -12.32 37.91
C SER A 440 -24.64 -12.96 38.30
N MET A 441 -24.77 -14.28 38.18
CA MET A 441 -25.96 -15.03 38.59
C MET A 441 -26.06 -15.22 40.11
N LEU A 442 -24.93 -15.18 40.84
CA LEU A 442 -24.90 -15.25 42.31
C LEU A 442 -25.15 -13.89 42.99
N ASN A 443 -25.01 -12.80 42.24
CA ASN A 443 -25.22 -11.43 42.72
C ASN A 443 -26.61 -10.86 42.37
N THR A 444 -27.45 -11.65 41.69
CA THR A 444 -28.90 -11.44 41.47
C THR A 444 -29.68 -12.37 42.37
#